data_AF-A0ABD1SET3-F1
#
_entry.id   AF-A0ABD1SET3-F1
#
_cell.length_a   1.000
_cell.length_b   1.000
_cell.length_c   1.000
_cell.angle_alpha   90.00
_cell.angle_beta   90.00
_cell.angle_gamma   90.00
#
_symmetry.space_group_name_H-M   'P 1'
#
loop_
_entity.id
_entity.type
_entity.pdbx_description
1 polymer ?
#
loop_
_entity_poly.entity_id
_entity_poly.type
_entity_poly.pdbx_seq_one_letter_code
_entity_poly.pdbx_strand_id
1 'polypeptide(L)'
;MALSLFCILSLWAVFTIDCYGLVDYNVFLGQNSRPLLLRFKKFGRGISTKEKGHFGSMTPSLINSPETVETLHGIYDLDFMAKDMIREFKVEYPYDVAAISLGMFFLAMFQLFTTSSNLGYFRVFLVLIMLWTSFPCYADKDIFILAGQSNMSGRGGVINGTWTGYIPPECSSNPSILRLSATLMWEVAREPLHKDIDIDATCGVGPGMAFANSVLESDSSLGVIGLVPCAIGGTSIVRWKRGLHLYDQLIKRSKAALEDGGTIRALLWYQGESDTKNEEDAELYGKRLEEFFISVRTDLSSPMLPIIQVALASSSGPYFEIVRKAQLAINLPNVTIVDANGLQLLIGDPIHLSTPGQVKLGKMMADAFLLSY
;
A
#
# COMPACT_ATOMS: atom_id res chain seq x y z
N MET A 1 -26.73 35.15 3.94
CA MET A 1 -25.26 35.22 3.76
C MET A 1 -24.46 34.69 4.96
N ALA A 2 -24.64 35.22 6.19
CA ALA A 2 -23.96 34.65 7.37
C ALA A 2 -24.50 33.24 7.73
N LEU A 3 -25.81 33.03 7.62
CA LEU A 3 -26.46 31.74 7.87
C LEU A 3 -26.00 30.62 6.90
N SER A 4 -25.80 30.96 5.63
CA SER A 4 -25.40 30.00 4.59
C SER A 4 -23.94 29.56 4.76
N LEU A 5 -23.05 30.49 5.10
CA LEU A 5 -21.65 30.16 5.40
C LEU A 5 -21.54 29.37 6.73
N PHE A 6 -22.37 29.71 7.71
CA PHE A 6 -22.46 28.98 8.98
C PHE A 6 -22.94 27.54 8.78
N CYS A 7 -23.98 27.29 7.97
CA CYS A 7 -24.44 25.94 7.65
C CYS A 7 -23.37 25.13 6.93
N ILE A 8 -22.67 25.72 5.96
CA ILE A 8 -21.61 25.07 5.20
C ILE A 8 -20.43 24.67 6.08
N LEU A 9 -19.96 25.58 6.95
CA LEU A 9 -18.86 25.31 7.87
C LEU A 9 -19.24 24.31 8.96
N SER A 10 -20.50 24.34 9.41
CA SER A 10 -21.03 23.36 10.37
C SER A 10 -21.15 21.96 9.76
N LEU A 11 -21.61 21.87 8.51
CA LEU A 11 -21.66 20.62 7.75
C LEU A 11 -20.26 20.04 7.53
N TRP A 12 -19.28 20.87 7.16
CA TRP A 12 -17.89 20.45 7.00
C TRP A 12 -17.27 19.97 8.33
N ALA A 13 -17.52 20.68 9.44
CA ALA A 13 -17.00 20.31 10.75
C ALA A 13 -17.58 18.98 11.27
N VAL A 14 -18.90 18.76 11.14
CA VAL A 14 -19.57 17.51 11.54
C VAL A 14 -19.05 16.33 10.69
N PHE A 15 -18.91 16.52 9.38
CA PHE A 15 -18.43 15.46 8.47
C PHE A 15 -16.95 15.11 8.70
N THR A 16 -16.11 16.08 9.03
CA THR A 16 -14.70 15.87 9.34
C THR A 16 -14.53 15.11 10.67
N ILE A 17 -15.37 15.37 11.67
CA ILE A 17 -15.35 14.67 12.96
C ILE A 17 -15.78 13.19 12.79
N ASP A 18 -16.78 12.91 11.96
CA ASP A 18 -17.25 11.54 11.71
C ASP A 18 -16.28 10.72 10.85
N CYS A 19 -15.64 11.32 9.84
CA CYS A 19 -14.70 10.62 8.97
C CYS A 19 -13.33 10.35 9.62
N TYR A 20 -12.84 11.26 10.47
CA TYR A 20 -11.47 11.20 11.00
C TYR A 20 -11.38 10.86 12.50
N GLY A 21 -12.51 10.77 13.21
CA GLY A 21 -12.52 10.38 14.63
C GLY A 21 -11.77 11.32 15.57
N LEU A 22 -11.45 12.54 15.13
CA LEU A 22 -10.73 13.55 15.91
C LEU A 22 -11.62 14.08 17.03
N VAL A 23 -11.12 13.99 18.26
CA VAL A 23 -11.81 14.44 19.47
C VAL A 23 -11.31 15.83 19.83
N ASP A 24 -12.27 16.75 19.96
CA ASP A 24 -12.18 18.13 20.45
C ASP A 24 -11.61 19.21 19.50
N TYR A 25 -12.52 20.01 18.93
CA TYR A 25 -12.22 21.35 18.39
C TYR A 25 -12.96 22.42 19.20
N ASN A 26 -12.25 23.48 19.59
CA ASN A 26 -12.85 24.72 20.08
C ASN A 26 -12.89 25.72 18.92
N VAL A 27 -14.08 26.07 18.43
CA VAL A 27 -14.26 27.10 17.41
C VAL A 27 -14.75 28.38 18.09
N PHE A 28 -13.94 29.44 18.03
CA PHE A 28 -14.31 30.77 18.50
C PHE A 28 -14.76 31.63 17.31
N LEU A 29 -15.99 32.13 17.35
CA LEU A 29 -16.50 33.07 16.36
C LEU A 29 -17.05 34.32 17.06
N GLY A 30 -16.45 35.48 16.77
CA GLY A 30 -17.03 36.78 17.07
C GLY A 30 -16.00 37.91 17.28
N GLN A 31 -16.12 39.00 16.50
CA GLN A 31 -15.67 40.32 16.95
C GLN A 31 -16.82 40.99 17.72
N ASN A 32 -16.54 41.34 18.97
CA ASN A 32 -17.34 42.08 19.94
C ASN A 32 -18.65 41.46 20.48
N SER A 33 -18.56 41.16 21.78
CA SER A 33 -19.64 40.96 22.78
C SER A 33 -20.38 39.61 22.79
N ARG A 34 -19.71 38.65 23.45
CA ARG A 34 -20.13 37.36 24.05
C ARG A 34 -19.73 36.11 23.24
N PRO A 35 -18.72 35.34 23.71
CA PRO A 35 -18.34 34.09 23.05
C PRO A 35 -19.43 33.03 23.24
N LEU A 36 -19.86 32.42 22.14
CA LEU A 36 -20.69 31.21 22.17
C LEU A 36 -19.73 30.01 22.30
N LEU A 37 -19.70 29.37 23.47
CA LEU A 37 -18.89 28.18 23.70
C LEU A 37 -19.69 26.93 23.30
N LEU A 38 -19.33 26.31 22.18
CA LEU A 38 -19.91 25.02 21.77
C LEU A 38 -18.98 23.89 22.20
N ARG A 39 -19.43 23.08 23.17
CA ARG A 39 -18.77 21.82 23.56
C ARG A 39 -19.51 20.66 22.91
N PHE A 40 -18.83 19.89 22.07
CA PHE A 40 -19.34 18.63 21.54
C PHE A 40 -18.69 17.49 22.31
N LYS A 41 -19.50 16.66 22.98
CA LYS A 41 -19.02 15.51 23.74
C LYS A 41 -19.55 14.24 23.09
N LYS A 42 -18.64 13.34 22.68
CA LYS A 42 -19.00 12.03 22.10
C LYS A 42 -19.66 11.17 23.18
N PHE A 43 -20.95 10.88 23.06
CA PHE A 43 -21.58 9.78 23.80
C PHE A 43 -21.43 8.51 22.98
N GLY A 44 -20.75 7.52 23.55
CA GLY A 44 -20.42 6.28 22.89
C GLY A 44 -21.62 5.36 22.70
N ARG A 45 -21.58 4.64 21.55
CA ARG A 45 -22.28 3.38 21.21
C ARG A 45 -23.81 3.43 21.09
N GLY A 46 -24.26 3.40 19.83
CA GLY A 46 -25.36 2.60 19.25
C GLY A 46 -26.74 2.53 19.93
N ILE A 47 -27.81 2.60 19.12
CA ILE A 47 -29.03 1.73 19.11
C ILE A 47 -30.21 2.44 18.39
N SER A 48 -30.90 1.64 17.55
CA SER A 48 -32.30 1.65 17.06
C SER A 48 -33.34 2.57 17.74
N THR A 49 -34.36 3.04 16.97
CA THR A 49 -35.80 2.88 17.34
C THR A 49 -36.78 3.09 16.16
N LYS A 50 -37.92 2.37 16.24
CA LYS A 50 -39.11 2.29 15.37
C LYS A 50 -40.26 3.24 15.81
N GLU A 51 -41.09 3.63 14.82
CA GLU A 51 -42.57 3.84 14.77
C GLU A 51 -43.37 4.93 15.56
N LYS A 52 -44.27 5.59 14.79
CA LYS A 52 -45.74 5.92 14.98
C LYS A 52 -46.23 7.22 15.69
N GLY A 53 -47.18 7.92 15.02
CA GLY A 53 -48.14 8.90 15.61
C GLY A 53 -48.97 9.68 14.55
N HIS A 54 -50.24 9.98 14.83
CA HIS A 54 -51.36 10.27 13.89
C HIS A 54 -51.89 11.74 13.93
N PHE A 55 -52.77 12.08 12.97
CA PHE A 55 -53.44 13.36 12.60
C PHE A 55 -54.11 14.25 13.68
N GLY A 56 -54.24 15.57 13.40
CA GLY A 56 -55.26 16.46 13.98
C GLY A 56 -55.21 17.95 13.53
N SER A 57 -56.31 18.46 12.97
CA SER A 57 -56.53 19.84 12.46
C SER A 57 -57.20 20.80 13.48
N MET A 58 -56.85 22.10 13.49
CA MET A 58 -57.76 23.25 13.77
C MET A 58 -57.08 24.62 13.49
N THR A 59 -57.85 25.57 12.94
CA THR A 59 -57.46 26.95 12.52
C THR A 59 -57.94 28.01 13.56
N PRO A 60 -57.83 29.35 13.33
CA PRO A 60 -56.63 30.17 13.57
C PRO A 60 -56.90 31.41 14.46
N SER A 61 -55.90 31.93 15.20
CA SER A 61 -55.96 33.32 15.68
C SER A 61 -54.59 33.96 15.97
N LEU A 62 -54.29 34.95 15.11
CA LEU A 62 -53.53 36.19 15.36
C LEU A 62 -51.99 36.20 15.28
N ILE A 63 -51.54 36.63 14.08
CA ILE A 63 -50.57 37.71 13.81
C ILE A 63 -49.08 37.45 14.14
N ASN A 64 -48.31 36.98 13.15
CA ASN A 64 -47.30 37.77 12.39
C ASN A 64 -46.54 36.88 11.40
N SER A 65 -46.22 37.44 10.24
CA SER A 65 -45.92 36.83 8.94
C SER A 65 -44.44 36.37 8.76
N PRO A 66 -43.99 35.90 7.57
CA PRO A 66 -44.26 34.58 6.99
C PRO A 66 -42.97 33.87 6.48
N GLU A 67 -43.07 32.56 6.20
CA GLU A 67 -42.24 31.82 5.22
C GLU A 67 -40.70 31.75 5.45
N THR A 68 -40.23 30.75 6.21
CA THR A 68 -38.87 30.18 5.98
C THR A 68 -38.60 28.81 6.61
N VAL A 69 -39.61 28.12 7.17
CA VAL A 69 -39.35 26.89 7.95
C VAL A 69 -39.82 25.59 7.26
N GLU A 70 -40.69 25.65 6.25
CA GLU A 70 -41.13 24.43 5.56
C GLU A 70 -40.34 24.09 4.28
N THR A 71 -39.42 24.94 3.84
CA THR A 71 -38.58 24.65 2.65
C THR A 71 -37.27 23.92 2.98
N LEU A 72 -37.09 23.46 4.23
CA LEU A 72 -35.87 22.77 4.68
C LEU A 72 -36.01 21.25 4.82
N HIS A 73 -37.23 20.70 4.70
CA HIS A 73 -37.43 19.24 4.67
C HIS A 73 -37.35 18.63 3.26
N GLY A 74 -37.26 19.46 2.21
CA GLY A 74 -37.16 19.01 0.82
C GLY A 74 -35.75 19.05 0.22
N ILE A 75 -34.74 19.52 0.95
CA ILE A 75 -33.36 19.56 0.47
C ILE A 75 -32.68 18.28 0.90
N TYR A 76 -32.83 17.29 0.02
CA TYR A 76 -32.02 16.09 -0.15
C TYR A 76 -31.57 15.41 1.13
N ASP A 77 -32.09 14.21 1.35
CA ASP A 77 -31.50 13.21 2.25
C ASP A 77 -30.07 12.91 1.77
N LEU A 78 -29.13 13.79 2.17
CA LEU A 78 -27.73 13.80 1.76
C LEU A 78 -27.01 12.54 2.25
N ASP A 79 -27.53 11.95 3.33
CA ASP A 79 -27.10 10.65 3.84
C ASP A 79 -27.48 9.53 2.86
N PHE A 80 -28.67 9.59 2.23
CA PHE A 80 -29.08 8.69 1.16
C PHE A 80 -28.26 8.88 -0.12
N MET A 81 -28.03 10.13 -0.57
CA MET A 81 -27.23 10.40 -1.78
C MET A 81 -25.75 10.02 -1.62
N ALA A 82 -25.17 10.27 -0.44
CA ALA A 82 -23.81 9.83 -0.12
C ALA A 82 -23.71 8.29 -0.11
N LYS A 83 -24.70 7.61 0.47
CA LYS A 83 -24.76 6.13 0.50
C LYS A 83 -24.96 5.52 -0.89
N ASP A 84 -25.79 6.11 -1.75
CA ASP A 84 -25.99 5.64 -3.13
C ASP A 84 -24.76 5.88 -4.01
N MET A 85 -24.06 7.02 -3.89
CA MET A 85 -22.81 7.24 -4.63
C MET A 85 -21.68 6.31 -4.20
N ILE A 86 -21.51 6.04 -2.90
CA ILE A 86 -20.53 5.07 -2.39
C ILE A 86 -20.81 3.68 -3.00
N ARG A 87 -22.09 3.37 -3.23
CA ARG A 87 -22.56 2.11 -3.82
C ARG A 87 -22.36 2.05 -5.33
N GLU A 88 -22.57 3.15 -6.06
CA GLU A 88 -22.42 3.23 -7.52
C GLU A 88 -20.95 3.36 -7.98
N PHE A 89 -20.10 4.07 -7.23
CA PHE A 89 -18.72 4.35 -7.65
C PHE A 89 -17.67 3.36 -7.13
N LYS A 90 -18.05 2.33 -6.35
CA LYS A 90 -17.12 1.33 -5.76
C LYS A 90 -15.87 1.99 -5.15
N VAL A 91 -16.05 3.07 -4.39
CA VAL A 91 -14.92 3.80 -3.80
C VAL A 91 -14.42 3.01 -2.59
N GLU A 92 -13.34 2.24 -2.77
CA GLU A 92 -12.81 1.31 -1.76
C GLU A 92 -11.98 1.99 -0.67
N TYR A 93 -11.56 3.25 -0.86
CA TYR A 93 -10.71 3.97 0.10
C TYR A 93 -11.38 5.24 0.66
N PRO A 94 -11.26 5.51 1.98
CA PRO A 94 -11.82 6.71 2.60
C PRO A 94 -11.30 8.03 1.99
N TYR A 95 -10.10 8.00 1.39
CA TYR A 95 -9.41 9.16 0.85
C TYR A 95 -9.99 9.64 -0.50
N ASP A 96 -10.50 8.73 -1.33
CA ASP A 96 -11.15 9.06 -2.59
C ASP A 96 -12.50 9.77 -2.36
N VAL A 97 -13.24 9.36 -1.32
CA VAL A 97 -14.50 10.01 -0.93
C VAL A 97 -14.25 11.44 -0.44
N ALA A 98 -13.15 11.67 0.29
CA ALA A 98 -12.76 13.01 0.74
C ALA A 98 -12.36 13.91 -0.43
N ALA A 99 -11.62 13.39 -1.42
CA ALA A 99 -11.22 14.13 -2.61
C ALA A 99 -12.44 14.50 -3.49
N ILE A 100 -13.37 13.56 -3.70
CA ILE A 100 -14.61 13.78 -4.48
C ILE A 100 -15.52 14.80 -3.78
N SER A 101 -15.73 14.65 -2.47
CA SER A 101 -16.58 15.55 -1.68
C SER A 101 -16.03 16.98 -1.64
N LEU A 102 -14.71 17.11 -1.57
CA LEU A 102 -14.03 18.40 -1.59
C LEU A 102 -14.04 19.02 -2.99
N GLY A 103 -13.90 18.22 -4.06
CA GLY A 103 -14.06 18.68 -5.44
C GLY A 103 -15.46 19.26 -5.73
N MET A 104 -16.51 18.62 -5.22
CA MET A 104 -17.89 19.13 -5.31
C MET A 104 -18.08 20.44 -4.51
N PHE A 105 -17.43 20.57 -3.36
CA PHE A 105 -17.42 21.80 -2.58
C PHE A 105 -16.79 22.97 -3.34
N PHE A 106 -15.66 22.74 -4.02
CA PHE A 106 -15.02 23.75 -4.88
C PHE A 106 -15.88 24.14 -6.08
N LEU A 107 -16.58 23.19 -6.70
CA LEU A 107 -17.49 23.45 -7.82
C LEU A 107 -18.69 24.33 -7.39
N ALA A 108 -19.25 24.06 -6.22
CA ALA A 108 -20.32 24.86 -5.63
C ALA A 108 -19.84 26.28 -5.29
N MET A 109 -18.63 26.42 -4.75
CA MET A 109 -18.02 27.73 -4.48
C MET A 109 -17.70 28.51 -5.77
N PHE A 110 -17.33 27.84 -6.86
CA PHE A 110 -17.13 28.45 -8.18
C PHE A 110 -18.45 28.96 -8.79
N GLN A 111 -19.55 28.22 -8.63
CA GLN A 111 -20.89 28.67 -9.05
C GLN A 111 -21.41 29.87 -8.23
N LEU A 112 -21.11 29.92 -6.93
CA LEU A 112 -21.36 31.09 -6.08
C LEU A 112 -20.49 32.31 -6.46
N PHE A 113 -19.31 32.08 -7.03
CA PHE A 113 -18.41 33.12 -7.53
C PHE A 113 -18.90 33.75 -8.84
N THR A 114 -19.32 32.94 -9.83
CA THR A 114 -19.78 33.47 -11.14
C THR A 114 -21.03 34.35 -11.04
N THR A 115 -21.73 34.30 -9.91
CA THR A 115 -22.94 35.08 -9.63
C THR A 115 -22.71 36.32 -8.77
N SER A 116 -21.49 36.55 -8.23
CA SER A 116 -21.19 37.71 -7.38
C SER A 116 -19.98 38.52 -7.87
N SER A 117 -20.15 39.83 -8.05
CA SER A 117 -19.12 40.75 -8.58
C SER A 117 -18.05 41.18 -7.56
N ASN A 118 -17.86 40.43 -6.47
CA ASN A 118 -17.13 40.91 -5.31
C ASN A 118 -15.71 40.29 -5.19
N LEU A 119 -14.70 41.15 -5.40
CA LEU A 119 -13.28 40.82 -5.49
C LEU A 119 -12.70 40.13 -4.22
N GLY A 120 -13.37 40.26 -3.07
CA GLY A 120 -12.99 39.56 -1.84
C GLY A 120 -13.11 38.03 -1.95
N TYR A 121 -14.13 37.54 -2.67
CA TYR A 121 -14.32 36.10 -2.87
C TYR A 121 -13.28 35.48 -3.79
N PHE A 122 -12.73 36.26 -4.73
CA PHE A 122 -11.62 35.80 -5.59
C PHE A 122 -10.36 35.48 -4.78
N ARG A 123 -10.03 36.32 -3.78
CA ARG A 123 -8.87 36.07 -2.91
C ARG A 123 -9.06 34.84 -2.03
N VAL A 124 -10.26 34.62 -1.50
CA VAL A 124 -10.58 33.43 -0.70
C VAL A 124 -10.57 32.17 -1.56
N PHE A 125 -11.15 32.21 -2.76
CA PHE A 125 -11.13 31.11 -3.72
C PHE A 125 -9.70 30.74 -4.14
N LEU A 126 -8.84 31.72 -4.42
CA LEU A 126 -7.42 31.47 -4.73
C LEU A 126 -6.66 30.86 -3.54
N VAL A 127 -6.91 31.33 -2.31
CA VAL A 127 -6.30 30.75 -1.11
C VAL A 127 -6.77 29.30 -0.91
N LEU A 128 -8.05 29.01 -1.14
CA LEU A 128 -8.58 27.66 -1.05
C LEU A 128 -8.02 26.74 -2.17
N ILE A 129 -7.82 27.24 -3.39
CA ILE A 129 -7.12 26.50 -4.47
C ILE A 129 -5.66 26.24 -4.10
N MET A 130 -4.95 27.23 -3.55
CA MET A 130 -3.54 27.05 -3.14
C MET A 130 -3.41 26.03 -1.99
N LEU A 131 -4.36 26.03 -1.06
CA LEU A 131 -4.48 25.01 -0.02
C LEU A 131 -4.86 23.63 -0.60
N TRP A 132 -5.61 23.59 -1.70
CA TRP A 132 -5.97 22.35 -2.42
C TRP A 132 -4.79 21.78 -3.24
N THR A 133 -3.96 22.61 -3.87
CA THR A 133 -2.70 22.16 -4.49
C THR A 133 -1.67 21.66 -3.48
N SER A 134 -1.95 21.82 -2.18
CA SER A 134 -1.17 21.27 -1.07
C SER A 134 -1.70 19.92 -0.59
N PHE A 135 -2.45 19.17 -1.43
CA PHE A 135 -2.75 17.76 -1.15
C PHE A 135 -1.48 17.04 -0.71
N PRO A 136 -1.57 16.11 0.26
CA PRO A 136 -0.40 15.38 0.71
C PRO A 136 0.25 14.76 -0.53
N CYS A 137 1.44 15.25 -0.86
CA CYS A 137 2.39 14.49 -1.63
C CYS A 137 2.43 13.14 -0.93
N TYR A 138 1.88 12.10 -1.57
CA TYR A 138 2.05 10.75 -1.09
C TYR A 138 3.54 10.60 -0.84
N ALA A 139 3.94 10.29 0.40
CA ALA A 139 5.33 10.03 0.69
C ALA A 139 5.80 9.01 -0.36
N ASP A 140 6.79 9.40 -1.17
CA ASP A 140 7.25 8.57 -2.28
C ASP A 140 7.61 7.19 -1.74
N LYS A 141 7.10 6.15 -2.39
CA LYS A 141 7.30 4.78 -1.93
C LYS A 141 8.73 4.36 -2.21
N ASP A 142 9.38 3.74 -1.22
CA ASP A 142 10.62 3.01 -1.41
C ASP A 142 10.27 1.58 -1.85
N ILE A 143 10.41 1.30 -3.15
CA ILE A 143 9.88 0.08 -3.79
C ILE A 143 10.97 -0.99 -3.90
N PHE A 144 10.65 -2.22 -3.48
CA PHE A 144 11.53 -3.38 -3.54
C PHE A 144 10.88 -4.50 -4.34
N ILE A 145 11.59 -4.99 -5.35
CA ILE A 145 11.14 -6.13 -6.17
C ILE A 145 11.58 -7.41 -5.49
N LEU A 146 10.65 -8.36 -5.28
CA LEU A 146 10.93 -9.66 -4.66
C LEU A 146 10.81 -10.74 -5.75
N ALA A 147 11.93 -11.25 -6.25
CA ALA A 147 11.93 -12.20 -7.36
C ALA A 147 12.84 -13.40 -7.14
N GLY A 148 12.58 -14.46 -7.90
CA GLY A 148 13.28 -15.74 -7.79
C GLY A 148 12.30 -16.90 -7.71
N GLN A 149 12.57 -17.88 -6.87
CA GLN A 149 11.75 -19.09 -6.75
C GLN A 149 11.14 -19.30 -5.36
N SER A 150 10.88 -20.55 -4.99
CA SER A 150 10.10 -20.93 -3.81
C SER A 150 10.62 -20.32 -2.50
N ASN A 151 11.94 -20.25 -2.30
CA ASN A 151 12.51 -19.64 -1.10
C ASN A 151 12.35 -18.10 -1.04
N MET A 152 12.26 -17.39 -2.18
CA MET A 152 11.82 -15.98 -2.19
C MET A 152 10.30 -15.87 -1.98
N SER A 153 9.52 -16.71 -2.67
CA SER A 153 8.06 -16.65 -2.59
C SER A 153 7.53 -16.97 -1.18
N GLY A 154 8.25 -17.83 -0.45
CA GLY A 154 7.98 -18.22 0.92
C GLY A 154 7.41 -19.62 1.03
N ARG A 155 8.05 -20.46 1.85
CA ARG A 155 7.56 -21.78 2.30
C ARG A 155 7.65 -21.94 3.82
N GLY A 156 8.10 -20.91 4.54
CA GLY A 156 8.25 -20.95 5.98
C GLY A 156 6.92 -21.29 6.66
N GLY A 157 6.91 -22.38 7.43
CA GLY A 157 5.75 -22.86 8.14
C GLY A 157 4.74 -23.61 7.26
N VAL A 158 5.09 -24.02 6.04
CA VAL A 158 4.30 -24.95 5.23
C VAL A 158 4.67 -26.38 5.58
N ILE A 159 3.71 -27.16 6.05
CA ILE A 159 3.88 -28.56 6.46
C ILE A 159 2.83 -29.39 5.74
N ASN A 160 3.24 -30.43 5.02
CA ASN A 160 2.35 -31.31 4.23
C ASN A 160 1.41 -30.51 3.30
N GLY A 161 1.93 -29.47 2.66
CA GLY A 161 1.16 -28.62 1.73
C GLY A 161 0.17 -27.66 2.41
N THR A 162 0.20 -27.51 3.72
CA THR A 162 -0.66 -26.55 4.45
C THR A 162 0.20 -25.56 5.22
N TRP A 163 -0.06 -24.26 5.07
CA TRP A 163 0.62 -23.23 5.86
C TRP A 163 0.03 -23.17 7.28
N THR A 164 0.90 -23.14 8.27
CA THR A 164 0.53 -23.08 9.71
C THR A 164 -0.17 -21.79 10.13
N GLY A 165 -0.06 -20.72 9.33
CA GLY A 165 -0.59 -19.39 9.67
C GLY A 165 0.21 -18.66 10.75
N TYR A 166 1.32 -19.23 11.23
CA TYR A 166 2.19 -18.58 12.21
C TYR A 166 2.98 -17.44 11.56
N ILE A 167 2.81 -16.23 12.09
CA ILE A 167 3.53 -15.03 11.68
C ILE A 167 4.44 -14.61 12.84
N PRO A 168 5.78 -14.63 12.68
CA PRO A 168 6.70 -14.16 13.71
C PRO A 168 6.60 -12.62 13.87
N PRO A 169 6.96 -12.06 15.03
CA PRO A 169 6.88 -10.62 15.29
C PRO A 169 7.58 -9.76 14.23
N GLU A 170 8.73 -10.22 13.73
CA GLU A 170 9.51 -9.51 12.71
C GLU A 170 8.84 -9.48 11.32
N CYS A 171 7.83 -10.33 11.11
CA CYS A 171 7.01 -10.33 9.90
C CYS A 171 5.62 -9.69 10.13
N SER A 172 5.44 -8.96 11.22
CA SER A 172 4.16 -8.29 11.52
C SER A 172 3.78 -7.30 10.42
N SER A 173 2.48 -7.20 10.12
CA SER A 173 1.97 -6.20 9.18
C SER A 173 2.11 -4.79 9.74
N ASN A 174 2.49 -3.84 8.90
CA ASN A 174 2.65 -2.42 9.25
C ASN A 174 1.94 -1.55 8.18
N PRO A 175 1.14 -0.54 8.54
CA PRO A 175 0.51 0.37 7.57
C PRO A 175 1.49 1.08 6.62
N SER A 176 2.76 1.22 7.02
CA SER A 176 3.84 1.79 6.21
C SER A 176 4.54 0.76 5.31
N ILE A 177 4.09 -0.50 5.30
CA ILE A 177 4.59 -1.54 4.40
C ILE A 177 3.43 -2.02 3.54
N LEU A 178 3.53 -1.76 2.25
CA LEU A 178 2.54 -2.12 1.24
C LEU A 178 3.04 -3.26 0.37
N ARG A 179 2.11 -3.96 -0.25
CA ARG A 179 2.34 -5.03 -1.22
C ARG A 179 1.53 -4.75 -2.47
N LEU A 180 2.13 -4.91 -3.63
CA LEU A 180 1.40 -4.85 -4.91
C LEU A 180 0.72 -6.20 -5.17
N SER A 181 -0.61 -6.23 -5.19
CA SER A 181 -1.40 -7.45 -5.42
C SER A 181 -1.29 -7.97 -6.86
N ALA A 182 -1.85 -9.14 -7.13
CA ALA A 182 -1.96 -9.68 -8.49
C ALA A 182 -2.78 -8.77 -9.43
N THR A 183 -3.74 -8.02 -8.89
CA THR A 183 -4.57 -7.06 -9.63
C THR A 183 -3.90 -5.69 -9.77
N LEU A 184 -2.62 -5.57 -9.42
CA LEU A 184 -1.82 -4.33 -9.49
C LEU A 184 -2.35 -3.22 -8.55
N MET A 185 -2.94 -3.60 -7.43
CA MET A 185 -3.39 -2.66 -6.39
C MET A 185 -2.47 -2.73 -5.19
N TRP A 186 -2.11 -1.58 -4.62
CA TRP A 186 -1.40 -1.51 -3.36
C TRP A 186 -2.33 -1.86 -2.19
N GLU A 187 -1.89 -2.79 -1.34
CA GLU A 187 -2.58 -3.16 -0.10
C GLU A 187 -1.57 -3.25 1.06
N VAL A 188 -2.04 -3.20 2.31
CA VAL A 188 -1.16 -3.43 3.48
C VAL A 188 -0.56 -4.83 3.39
N ALA A 189 0.77 -4.91 3.46
CA ALA A 189 1.49 -6.16 3.30
C ALA A 189 1.22 -7.13 4.46
N ARG A 190 0.93 -8.38 4.11
CA ARG A 190 0.69 -9.49 5.03
C ARG A 190 1.24 -10.77 4.41
N GLU A 191 1.88 -11.62 5.22
CA GLU A 191 2.24 -12.96 4.76
C GLU A 191 0.99 -13.80 4.48
N PRO A 192 1.04 -14.73 3.49
CA PRO A 192 2.13 -14.96 2.54
C PRO A 192 2.15 -13.91 1.42
N LEU A 193 3.28 -13.25 1.18
CA LEU A 193 3.37 -12.16 0.19
C LEU A 193 3.11 -12.59 -1.26
N HIS A 194 3.35 -13.86 -1.60
CA HIS A 194 3.19 -14.39 -2.96
C HIS A 194 1.91 -15.22 -3.15
N LYS A 195 0.95 -15.20 -2.22
CA LYS A 195 -0.26 -16.06 -2.25
C LYS A 195 -1.09 -15.97 -3.53
N ASP A 196 -1.15 -14.81 -4.17
CA ASP A 196 -1.87 -14.52 -5.42
C ASP A 196 -0.93 -14.39 -6.63
N ILE A 197 0.36 -14.65 -6.43
CA ILE A 197 1.42 -14.57 -7.44
C ILE A 197 1.93 -15.98 -7.80
N ASP A 198 2.39 -16.75 -6.81
CA ASP A 198 2.85 -18.13 -6.93
C ASP A 198 1.68 -19.11 -6.70
N ILE A 199 0.64 -18.98 -7.55
CA ILE A 199 -0.69 -19.59 -7.35
C ILE A 199 -0.71 -21.12 -7.38
N ASP A 200 0.30 -21.75 -7.99
CA ASP A 200 0.39 -23.20 -8.13
C ASP A 200 0.99 -23.88 -6.89
N ALA A 201 1.34 -23.10 -5.86
CA ALA A 201 1.93 -23.62 -4.63
C ALA A 201 1.34 -22.96 -3.37
N THR A 202 1.32 -23.73 -2.27
CA THR A 202 1.00 -23.16 -0.96
C THR A 202 2.17 -22.30 -0.49
N CYS A 203 1.93 -20.99 -0.40
CA CYS A 203 2.89 -20.03 0.10
C CYS A 203 2.86 -19.96 1.64
N GLY A 204 4.03 -19.76 2.22
CA GLY A 204 4.20 -19.45 3.64
C GLY A 204 5.04 -18.19 3.83
N VAL A 205 5.72 -18.09 4.97
CA VAL A 205 6.61 -16.95 5.25
C VAL A 205 7.79 -16.96 4.26
N GLY A 206 8.05 -15.81 3.64
CA GLY A 206 9.27 -15.51 2.88
C GLY A 206 10.14 -14.48 3.61
N PRO A 207 11.20 -13.95 2.97
CA PRO A 207 12.09 -12.97 3.61
C PRO A 207 11.55 -11.54 3.59
N GLY A 208 10.51 -11.26 2.77
CA GLY A 208 10.08 -9.90 2.43
C GLY A 208 9.57 -9.06 3.60
N MET A 209 8.72 -9.61 4.49
CA MET A 209 8.21 -8.84 5.63
C MET A 209 9.31 -8.56 6.66
N ALA A 210 10.17 -9.55 6.95
CA ALA A 210 11.30 -9.37 7.86
C ALA A 210 12.30 -8.34 7.31
N PHE A 211 12.57 -8.37 6.00
CA PHE A 211 13.36 -7.36 5.31
C PHE A 211 12.75 -5.96 5.51
N ALA A 212 11.47 -5.78 5.14
CA ALA A 212 10.81 -4.48 5.18
C ALA A 212 10.74 -3.88 6.58
N ASN A 213 10.35 -4.68 7.59
CA ASN A 213 10.34 -4.21 8.98
C ASN A 213 11.75 -3.84 9.45
N SER A 214 12.78 -4.64 9.14
CA SER A 214 14.17 -4.35 9.55
C SER A 214 14.69 -3.06 8.92
N VAL A 215 14.34 -2.79 7.66
CA VAL A 215 14.69 -1.54 6.97
C VAL A 215 14.01 -0.34 7.63
N LEU A 216 12.70 -0.38 7.89
CA LEU A 216 11.98 0.71 8.56
C LEU A 216 12.46 0.96 10.00
N GLU A 217 12.81 -0.11 10.73
CA GLU A 217 13.35 -0.01 12.09
C GLU A 217 14.73 0.67 12.12
N SER A 218 15.53 0.46 11.07
CA SER A 218 16.91 0.95 10.99
C SER A 218 17.01 2.36 10.40
N ASP A 219 16.13 2.71 9.47
CA ASP A 219 16.11 4.02 8.82
C ASP A 219 14.68 4.56 8.70
N SER A 220 14.29 5.39 9.67
CA SER A 220 12.99 6.06 9.69
C SER A 220 12.86 7.18 8.66
N SER A 221 13.92 7.50 7.90
CA SER A 221 13.86 8.48 6.82
C SER A 221 13.32 7.90 5.52
N LEU A 222 13.35 6.57 5.38
CA LEU A 222 12.67 5.88 4.28
C LEU A 222 11.16 6.07 4.41
N GLY A 223 10.52 6.27 3.26
CA GLY A 223 9.10 6.52 3.15
C GLY A 223 8.26 5.26 3.39
N VAL A 224 7.14 5.18 2.68
CA VAL A 224 6.32 3.97 2.68
C VAL A 224 7.07 2.88 1.89
N ILE A 225 7.30 1.71 2.49
CA ILE A 225 7.90 0.58 1.77
C ILE A 225 6.86 -0.07 0.86
N GLY A 226 7.18 -0.24 -0.42
CA GLY A 226 6.37 -0.97 -1.38
C GLY A 226 7.02 -2.28 -1.80
N LEU A 227 6.39 -3.42 -1.50
CA LEU A 227 6.87 -4.74 -1.90
C LEU A 227 6.19 -5.20 -3.20
N VAL A 228 6.98 -5.57 -4.19
CA VAL A 228 6.49 -6.07 -5.48
C VAL A 228 6.83 -7.57 -5.61
N PRO A 229 5.94 -8.47 -5.14
CA PRO A 229 6.17 -9.91 -5.23
C PRO A 229 6.07 -10.38 -6.67
N CYS A 230 7.08 -11.13 -7.13
CA CYS A 230 7.21 -11.65 -8.49
C CYS A 230 7.74 -13.09 -8.54
N ALA A 231 8.21 -13.67 -7.42
CA ALA A 231 8.82 -14.99 -7.41
C ALA A 231 7.83 -16.13 -7.71
N ILE A 232 8.28 -17.16 -8.44
CA ILE A 232 7.49 -18.33 -8.83
C ILE A 232 8.25 -19.62 -8.54
N GLY A 233 7.64 -20.53 -7.79
CA GLY A 233 8.24 -21.77 -7.32
C GLY A 233 8.71 -22.70 -8.43
N GLY A 234 9.83 -23.40 -8.19
CA GLY A 234 10.33 -24.45 -9.09
C GLY A 234 10.92 -23.97 -10.41
N THR A 235 11.06 -22.66 -10.63
CA THR A 235 11.56 -22.11 -11.89
C THR A 235 13.09 -22.09 -11.95
N SER A 236 13.65 -22.53 -13.08
CA SER A 236 15.08 -22.37 -13.42
C SER A 236 15.35 -21.01 -14.06
N ILE A 237 16.60 -20.57 -14.07
CA ILE A 237 16.96 -19.21 -14.54
C ILE A 237 16.65 -19.00 -16.02
N VAL A 238 16.63 -20.06 -16.84
CA VAL A 238 16.25 -19.97 -18.25
C VAL A 238 14.81 -19.46 -18.43
N ARG A 239 13.91 -19.68 -17.46
CA ARG A 239 12.52 -19.16 -17.48
C ARG A 239 12.44 -17.66 -17.24
N TRP A 240 13.52 -17.07 -16.68
CA TRP A 240 13.68 -15.65 -16.37
C TRP A 240 14.41 -14.88 -17.48
N LYS A 241 14.68 -15.50 -18.62
CA LYS A 241 15.27 -14.82 -19.78
C LYS A 241 14.35 -13.71 -20.29
N ARG A 242 14.93 -12.56 -20.67
CA ARG A 242 14.23 -11.42 -21.27
C ARG A 242 13.34 -11.85 -22.44
N GLY A 243 12.08 -11.39 -22.44
CA GLY A 243 11.06 -11.75 -23.43
C GLY A 243 10.33 -13.07 -23.15
N LEU A 244 10.61 -13.73 -22.01
CA LEU A 244 9.78 -14.84 -21.51
C LEU A 244 8.80 -14.36 -20.45
N HIS A 245 7.75 -15.16 -20.27
CA HIS A 245 6.61 -14.80 -19.43
C HIS A 245 6.98 -14.30 -18.02
N LEU A 246 7.86 -14.98 -17.28
CA LEU A 246 8.20 -14.59 -15.90
C LEU A 246 8.94 -13.26 -15.84
N TYR A 247 9.87 -13.06 -16.76
CA TYR A 247 10.60 -11.80 -16.90
C TYR A 247 9.65 -10.65 -17.25
N ASP A 248 8.78 -10.86 -18.24
CA ASP A 248 7.83 -9.83 -18.69
C ASP A 248 6.83 -9.48 -17.59
N GLN A 249 6.39 -10.46 -16.77
CA GLN A 249 5.57 -10.19 -15.59
C GLN A 249 6.33 -9.38 -14.53
N LEU A 250 7.60 -9.71 -14.25
CA LEU A 250 8.43 -8.93 -13.34
C LEU A 250 8.53 -7.47 -13.78
N ILE A 251 8.86 -7.22 -15.06
CA ILE A 251 8.97 -5.86 -15.60
C ILE A 251 7.63 -5.14 -15.59
N LYS A 252 6.54 -5.81 -15.99
CA LYS A 252 5.18 -5.24 -15.96
C LYS A 252 4.79 -4.80 -14.55
N ARG A 253 4.97 -5.67 -13.55
CA ARG A 253 4.64 -5.37 -12.16
C ARG A 253 5.52 -4.26 -11.58
N SER A 254 6.80 -4.26 -11.92
CA SER A 254 7.73 -3.20 -11.50
C SER A 254 7.36 -1.84 -12.07
N LYS A 255 6.90 -1.78 -13.33
CA LYS A 255 6.42 -0.54 -13.95
C LYS A 255 5.08 -0.08 -13.38
N ALA A 256 4.15 -1.00 -13.14
CA ALA A 256 2.88 -0.70 -12.49
C ALA A 256 3.09 -0.13 -11.07
N ALA A 257 4.06 -0.64 -10.33
CA ALA A 257 4.41 -0.14 -9.00
C ALA A 257 4.81 1.36 -8.99
N LEU A 258 5.28 1.89 -10.13
CA LEU A 258 5.71 3.28 -10.29
C LEU A 258 4.59 4.22 -10.76
N GLU A 259 3.41 3.71 -11.12
CA GLU A 259 2.31 4.54 -11.66
C GLU A 259 1.80 5.57 -10.63
N ASP A 260 1.82 5.21 -9.34
CA ASP A 260 1.42 6.07 -8.21
C ASP A 260 2.61 6.77 -7.53
N GLY A 261 3.72 6.97 -8.26
CA GLY A 261 4.96 7.52 -7.73
C GLY A 261 5.80 6.53 -6.90
N GLY A 262 6.90 7.02 -6.33
CA GLY A 262 7.92 6.19 -5.66
C GLY A 262 9.13 5.85 -6.54
N THR A 263 10.09 5.16 -5.93
CA THR A 263 11.39 4.82 -6.53
C THR A 263 11.71 3.36 -6.27
N ILE A 264 12.15 2.62 -7.31
CA ILE A 264 12.66 1.25 -7.12
C ILE A 264 14.05 1.34 -6.50
N ARG A 265 14.18 0.81 -5.28
CA ARG A 265 15.36 0.87 -4.42
C ARG A 265 16.26 -0.33 -4.57
N ALA A 266 15.69 -1.52 -4.74
CA ALA A 266 16.47 -2.71 -5.01
C ALA A 266 15.64 -3.84 -5.65
N LEU A 267 16.34 -4.75 -6.33
CA LEU A 267 15.88 -6.09 -6.64
C LEU A 267 16.42 -7.06 -5.59
N LEU A 268 15.52 -7.73 -4.87
CA LEU A 268 15.84 -8.85 -4.01
C LEU A 268 15.68 -10.15 -4.81
N TRP A 269 16.77 -10.90 -4.98
CA TRP A 269 16.82 -12.08 -5.82
C TRP A 269 17.26 -13.32 -5.04
N TYR A 270 16.39 -14.34 -4.96
CA TYR A 270 16.76 -15.64 -4.42
C TYR A 270 16.25 -16.78 -5.30
N GLN A 271 17.18 -17.34 -6.07
CA GLN A 271 16.92 -18.41 -7.02
C GLN A 271 18.18 -19.23 -7.32
N GLY A 272 18.00 -20.47 -7.77
CA GLY A 272 19.06 -21.29 -8.36
C GLY A 272 18.88 -22.78 -8.09
N GLU A 273 18.03 -23.17 -7.15
CA GLU A 273 17.88 -24.57 -6.73
C GLU A 273 17.44 -25.46 -7.90
N SER A 274 16.57 -24.96 -8.78
CA SER A 274 16.16 -25.72 -9.98
C SER A 274 17.30 -25.94 -10.99
N ASP A 275 18.26 -25.01 -11.08
CA ASP A 275 19.40 -25.09 -12.02
C ASP A 275 20.49 -26.06 -11.52
N THR A 276 20.42 -26.51 -10.27
CA THR A 276 21.35 -27.53 -9.73
C THR A 276 21.06 -28.96 -10.21
N LYS A 277 19.95 -29.18 -10.92
CA LYS A 277 19.47 -30.53 -11.29
C LYS A 277 20.19 -31.14 -12.47
N ASN A 278 20.75 -30.32 -13.37
CA ASN A 278 21.49 -30.77 -14.54
C ASN A 278 22.77 -29.95 -14.70
N GLU A 279 23.79 -30.56 -15.26
CA GLU A 279 25.15 -30.00 -15.35
C GLU A 279 25.19 -28.75 -16.22
N GLU A 280 24.55 -28.80 -17.39
CA GLU A 280 24.54 -27.71 -18.36
C GLU A 280 23.92 -26.43 -17.78
N ASP A 281 22.77 -26.53 -17.10
CA ASP A 281 22.16 -25.37 -16.45
C ASP A 281 23.02 -24.82 -15.32
N ALA A 282 23.68 -25.69 -14.54
CA ALA A 282 24.56 -25.28 -13.46
C ALA A 282 25.81 -24.55 -13.99
N GLU A 283 26.45 -25.07 -15.03
CA GLU A 283 27.62 -24.45 -15.67
C GLU A 283 27.29 -23.11 -16.33
N LEU A 284 26.10 -23.00 -16.95
CA LEU A 284 25.64 -21.78 -17.60
C LEU A 284 25.00 -20.77 -16.64
N TYR A 285 24.80 -21.14 -15.36
CA TYR A 285 24.04 -20.35 -14.40
C TYR A 285 24.57 -18.93 -14.24
N GLY A 286 25.88 -18.77 -13.98
CA GLY A 286 26.49 -17.47 -13.73
C GLY A 286 26.30 -16.49 -14.90
N LYS A 287 26.53 -16.96 -16.13
CA LYS A 287 26.33 -16.16 -17.34
C LYS A 287 24.86 -15.73 -17.49
N ARG A 288 23.92 -16.66 -17.31
CA ARG A 288 22.49 -16.37 -17.41
C ARG A 288 22.01 -15.42 -16.31
N LEU A 289 22.62 -15.48 -15.12
CA LEU A 289 22.33 -14.58 -13.99
C LEU A 289 22.79 -13.15 -14.28
N GLU A 290 24.00 -12.98 -14.80
CA GLU A 290 24.49 -11.67 -15.24
C GLU A 290 23.62 -11.07 -16.35
N GLU A 291 23.28 -11.87 -17.37
CA GLU A 291 22.38 -11.47 -18.45
C GLU A 291 21.01 -11.04 -17.92
N PHE A 292 20.46 -11.75 -16.93
CA PHE A 292 19.20 -11.40 -16.29
C PHE A 292 19.29 -10.05 -15.57
N PHE A 293 20.30 -9.84 -14.72
CA PHE A 293 20.48 -8.58 -13.98
C PHE A 293 20.69 -7.38 -14.90
N ILE A 294 21.52 -7.53 -15.95
CA ILE A 294 21.74 -6.49 -16.95
C ILE A 294 20.43 -6.17 -17.69
N SER A 295 19.64 -7.20 -18.04
CA SER A 295 18.35 -7.03 -18.70
C SER A 295 17.37 -6.25 -17.82
N VAL A 296 17.21 -6.64 -16.54
CA VAL A 296 16.32 -5.94 -15.61
C VAL A 296 16.70 -4.47 -15.46
N ARG A 297 18.00 -4.18 -15.26
CA ARG A 297 18.52 -2.81 -15.20
C ARG A 297 18.20 -2.00 -16.46
N THR A 298 18.34 -2.62 -17.63
CA THR A 298 18.05 -2.00 -18.92
C THR A 298 16.57 -1.68 -19.06
N ASP A 299 15.67 -2.63 -18.78
CA ASP A 299 14.22 -2.47 -19.00
C ASP A 299 13.52 -1.62 -17.94
N LEU A 300 14.16 -1.43 -16.79
CA LEU A 300 13.77 -0.47 -15.75
C LEU A 300 14.49 0.88 -15.88
N SER A 301 15.34 1.06 -16.90
CA SER A 301 16.14 2.28 -17.12
C SER A 301 16.96 2.71 -15.89
N SER A 302 17.44 1.74 -15.11
CA SER A 302 18.20 1.95 -13.87
C SER A 302 19.52 1.17 -13.93
N PRO A 303 20.56 1.71 -14.59
CA PRO A 303 21.81 1.00 -14.85
C PRO A 303 22.59 0.65 -13.57
N MET A 304 22.32 1.36 -12.47
CA MET A 304 22.96 1.17 -11.16
C MET A 304 21.99 0.63 -10.11
N LEU A 305 20.83 0.08 -10.51
CA LEU A 305 19.85 -0.51 -9.59
C LEU A 305 20.56 -1.49 -8.64
N PRO A 306 20.48 -1.27 -7.31
CA PRO A 306 20.97 -2.23 -6.33
C PRO A 306 20.30 -3.59 -6.49
N ILE A 307 21.10 -4.65 -6.46
CA ILE A 307 20.63 -6.02 -6.50
C ILE A 307 21.20 -6.75 -5.30
N ILE A 308 20.33 -7.37 -4.52
CA ILE A 308 20.71 -8.19 -3.37
C ILE A 308 20.40 -9.63 -3.74
N GLN A 309 21.44 -10.38 -4.03
CA GLN A 309 21.34 -11.74 -4.53
C GLN A 309 21.71 -12.73 -3.43
N VAL A 310 20.99 -13.85 -3.35
CA VAL A 310 21.19 -14.84 -2.28
C VAL A 310 21.92 -16.07 -2.81
N ALA A 311 23.08 -16.38 -2.22
CA ALA A 311 23.75 -17.66 -2.47
C ALA A 311 23.01 -18.79 -1.74
N LEU A 312 22.72 -19.89 -2.45
CA LEU A 312 21.73 -20.89 -2.02
C LEU A 312 22.04 -21.56 -0.66
N ALA A 313 21.06 -21.62 0.24
CA ALA A 313 21.20 -22.42 1.47
C ALA A 313 21.28 -23.94 1.20
N SER A 314 20.52 -24.40 0.23
CA SER A 314 20.20 -25.81 0.01
C SER A 314 19.69 -26.04 -1.42
N SER A 315 19.78 -27.30 -1.88
CA SER A 315 19.12 -27.77 -3.09
C SER A 315 19.04 -29.30 -3.10
N SER A 316 18.16 -29.87 -3.93
CA SER A 316 18.09 -31.32 -4.17
C SER A 316 18.96 -31.82 -5.32
N GLY A 317 19.53 -30.92 -6.13
CA GLY A 317 20.32 -31.29 -7.32
C GLY A 317 21.81 -31.50 -7.03
N PRO A 318 22.50 -32.39 -7.76
CA PRO A 318 23.89 -32.76 -7.48
C PRO A 318 24.90 -31.65 -7.80
N TYR A 319 24.52 -30.63 -8.59
CA TYR A 319 25.39 -29.54 -9.03
C TYR A 319 25.26 -28.28 -8.16
N PHE A 320 24.82 -28.44 -6.90
CA PHE A 320 24.63 -27.36 -5.93
C PHE A 320 25.86 -26.45 -5.77
N GLU A 321 27.06 -27.03 -5.65
CA GLU A 321 28.30 -26.28 -5.47
C GLU A 321 28.68 -25.45 -6.70
N ILE A 322 28.33 -25.91 -7.91
CA ILE A 322 28.61 -25.16 -9.15
C ILE A 322 27.76 -23.89 -9.19
N VAL A 323 26.45 -24.00 -8.90
CA VAL A 323 25.54 -22.85 -8.86
C VAL A 323 25.94 -21.87 -7.75
N ARG A 324 26.25 -22.36 -6.54
CA ARG A 324 26.73 -21.51 -5.44
C ARG A 324 28.04 -20.80 -5.76
N LYS A 325 29.00 -21.50 -6.36
CA LYS A 325 30.26 -20.89 -6.79
C LYS A 325 30.01 -19.78 -7.81
N ALA A 326 29.11 -20.00 -8.77
CA ALA A 326 28.73 -18.97 -9.74
C ALA A 326 28.08 -17.75 -9.06
N GLN A 327 27.17 -17.97 -8.10
CA GLN A 327 26.55 -16.91 -7.30
C GLN A 327 27.57 -16.08 -6.51
N LEU A 328 28.52 -16.74 -5.85
CA LEU A 328 29.56 -16.10 -5.05
C LEU A 328 30.61 -15.38 -5.92
N ALA A 329 30.74 -15.74 -7.20
CA ALA A 329 31.71 -15.18 -8.12
C ALA A 329 31.15 -14.03 -8.99
N ILE A 330 29.86 -13.67 -8.84
CA ILE A 330 29.26 -12.56 -9.59
C ILE A 330 30.06 -11.28 -9.34
N ASN A 331 30.49 -10.65 -10.43
CA ASN A 331 31.28 -9.43 -10.41
C ASN A 331 30.61 -8.33 -11.25
N LEU A 332 29.44 -7.89 -10.79
CA LEU A 332 28.70 -6.77 -11.37
C LEU A 332 28.63 -5.61 -10.36
N PRO A 333 28.68 -4.35 -10.81
CA PRO A 333 28.55 -3.19 -9.92
C PRO A 333 27.18 -3.21 -9.24
N ASN A 334 27.10 -2.70 -8.00
CA ASN A 334 25.88 -2.62 -7.19
C ASN A 334 25.13 -3.96 -7.06
N VAL A 335 25.87 -5.07 -7.02
CA VAL A 335 25.34 -6.39 -6.65
C VAL A 335 25.98 -6.80 -5.33
N THR A 336 25.15 -6.99 -4.31
CA THR A 336 25.57 -7.45 -2.98
C THR A 336 25.09 -8.88 -2.80
N ILE A 337 25.96 -9.74 -2.26
CA ILE A 337 25.68 -11.18 -2.09
C ILE A 337 25.41 -11.47 -0.62
N VAL A 338 24.29 -12.11 -0.34
CA VAL A 338 23.93 -12.64 0.98
C VAL A 338 24.08 -14.16 0.95
N ASP A 339 24.91 -14.75 1.80
CA ASP A 339 25.07 -16.20 1.84
C ASP A 339 24.05 -16.83 2.80
N ALA A 340 23.10 -17.61 2.25
CA ALA A 340 22.09 -18.31 3.04
C ALA A 340 22.59 -19.67 3.56
N ASN A 341 23.84 -20.05 3.32
CA ASN A 341 24.41 -21.30 3.82
C ASN A 341 24.27 -21.40 5.35
N GLY A 342 23.84 -22.57 5.82
CA GLY A 342 23.62 -22.83 7.24
C GLY A 342 22.36 -22.19 7.85
N LEU A 343 21.51 -21.52 7.05
CA LEU A 343 20.18 -21.12 7.51
C LEU A 343 19.29 -22.34 7.74
N GLN A 344 18.37 -22.21 8.71
CA GLN A 344 17.54 -23.32 9.14
C GLN A 344 16.52 -23.72 8.07
N LEU A 345 16.56 -24.98 7.65
CA LEU A 345 15.60 -25.59 6.74
C LEU A 345 14.35 -26.08 7.47
N LEU A 346 13.26 -26.29 6.73
CA LEU A 346 12.05 -26.94 7.22
C LEU A 346 12.33 -28.39 7.65
N ILE A 347 11.65 -28.83 8.70
CA ILE A 347 11.76 -30.22 9.16
C ILE A 347 11.07 -31.13 8.13
N GLY A 348 11.83 -32.09 7.59
CA GLY A 348 11.33 -33.04 6.58
C GLY A 348 11.36 -32.52 5.14
N ASP A 349 11.82 -31.28 4.92
CA ASP A 349 12.01 -30.69 3.59
C ASP A 349 13.46 -30.15 3.50
N PRO A 350 14.34 -30.83 2.74
CA PRO A 350 15.76 -30.47 2.67
C PRO A 350 16.04 -29.31 1.71
N ILE A 351 15.02 -28.64 1.17
CA ILE A 351 15.17 -27.61 0.14
C ILE A 351 14.78 -26.24 0.70
N HIS A 352 13.67 -26.16 1.44
CA HIS A 352 13.09 -24.87 1.80
C HIS A 352 13.50 -24.38 3.17
N LEU A 353 13.72 -23.06 3.28
CA LEU A 353 13.97 -22.40 4.56
C LEU A 353 12.72 -22.47 5.45
N SER A 354 12.96 -22.74 6.73
CA SER A 354 11.96 -22.62 7.80
C SER A 354 11.58 -21.15 8.06
N THR A 355 10.50 -20.91 8.80
CA THR A 355 10.12 -19.54 9.21
C THR A 355 11.26 -18.80 9.91
N PRO A 356 11.99 -19.37 10.91
CA PRO A 356 13.15 -18.69 11.48
C PRO A 356 14.29 -18.46 10.48
N GLY A 357 14.52 -19.39 9.56
CA GLY A 357 15.49 -19.23 8.46
C GLY A 357 15.15 -18.03 7.56
N GLN A 358 13.87 -17.87 7.22
CA GLN A 358 13.36 -16.77 6.41
C GLN A 358 13.46 -15.42 7.13
N VAL A 359 13.14 -15.36 8.43
CA VAL A 359 13.33 -14.15 9.24
C VAL A 359 14.80 -13.73 9.27
N LYS A 360 15.71 -14.69 9.49
CA LYS A 360 17.14 -14.40 9.50
C LYS A 360 17.63 -13.93 8.12
N LEU A 361 17.17 -14.56 7.04
CA LEU A 361 17.49 -14.13 5.67
C LEU A 361 17.01 -12.69 5.41
N GLY A 362 15.75 -12.36 5.77
CA GLY A 362 15.20 -11.02 5.59
C GLY A 362 16.04 -9.94 6.29
N LYS A 363 16.49 -10.20 7.52
CA LYS A 363 17.42 -9.32 8.26
C LYS A 363 18.76 -9.17 7.53
N MET A 364 19.36 -10.27 7.08
CA MET A 364 20.63 -10.24 6.32
C MET A 364 20.50 -9.45 5.01
N MET A 365 19.36 -9.54 4.32
CA MET A 365 19.08 -8.75 3.12
C MET A 365 18.88 -7.26 3.45
N ALA A 366 18.27 -6.94 4.59
CA ALA A 366 18.11 -5.56 5.05
C ALA A 366 19.46 -4.94 5.38
N ASP A 367 20.32 -5.65 6.13
CA ASP A 367 21.69 -5.22 6.42
C ASP A 367 22.48 -4.98 5.13
N ALA A 368 22.39 -5.89 4.16
CA ALA A 368 23.03 -5.75 2.86
C ALA A 368 22.53 -4.51 2.09
N PHE A 369 21.23 -4.22 2.14
CA PHE A 369 20.65 -3.01 1.54
C PHE A 369 21.22 -1.76 2.20
N LEU A 370 21.13 -1.67 3.53
CA LEU A 370 21.50 -0.49 4.31
C LEU A 370 23.00 -0.19 4.28
N LEU A 371 23.87 -1.19 4.13
CA LEU A 371 25.31 -1.00 3.95
C LEU A 371 25.70 -0.51 2.55
N SER A 372 24.83 -0.76 1.56
CA SER A 372 25.05 -0.40 0.15
C SER A 372 24.38 0.93 -0.22
N TYR A 373 23.60 1.49 0.71
CA TYR A 373 22.72 2.64 0.52
C TYR A 373 23.38 3.95 1.00
#